data_AF-A0AAE6WBH5-F1
#
_entry.id   AF-A0AAE6WBH5-F1
#
_cell.length_a   1.000
_cell.length_b   1.000
_cell.length_c   1.000
_cell.angle_alpha   90.00
_cell.angle_beta   90.00
_cell.angle_gamma   90.00
#
_symmetry.space_group_name_H-M   'P 1'
#
loop_
_entity.id
_entity.type
_entity.pdbx_description
1 polymer ?
#
loop_
_entity_poly.entity_id
_entity_poly.type
_entity_poly.pdbx_seq_one_letter_code
_entity_poly.pdbx_strand_id
1 'polypeptide(L)'
;MPTSRRLATATAGAALLVPLLLGCGALEKAADCVRTADRIADSVADLQRAADGAAEDPQQAAEALDRIDKNVDDIQKDTGDADVKKAVDHLDTAVGNVRASLEKGDEVPDISPVVDAAGELTKVCTP
;
A
#
# COMPACT_ATOMS: atom_id res chain seq x y z
N MET A 1 32.47 24.00 -0.33
CA MET A 1 32.68 23.18 -1.55
C MET A 1 33.86 22.26 -1.32
N PRO A 2 33.87 21.03 -1.87
CA PRO A 2 32.72 20.17 -2.17
C PRO A 2 32.32 19.49 -0.82
N THR A 3 31.93 18.22 -0.62
CA THR A 3 31.50 17.13 -1.52
C THR A 3 30.41 16.30 -0.84
N SER A 4 29.25 16.11 -1.49
CA SER A 4 28.32 15.02 -1.18
C SER A 4 28.40 13.98 -2.31
N ARG A 5 28.38 12.68 -1.98
CA ARG A 5 28.54 11.60 -2.96
C ARG A 5 27.27 11.46 -3.81
N ARG A 6 27.44 11.28 -5.13
CA ARG A 6 26.34 10.86 -6.00
C ARG A 6 25.92 9.43 -5.64
N LEU A 7 24.68 9.24 -5.22
CA LEU A 7 24.02 7.93 -5.26
C LEU A 7 23.38 7.79 -6.64
N ALA A 8 23.98 6.95 -7.49
CA ALA A 8 23.42 6.60 -8.78
C ALA A 8 22.57 5.33 -8.62
N THR A 9 21.27 5.51 -8.34
CA THR A 9 20.29 4.42 -8.27
C THR A 9 20.03 3.87 -9.67
N ALA A 10 20.75 2.81 -10.05
CA ALA A 10 20.51 2.09 -11.30
C ALA A 10 19.22 1.27 -11.19
N THR A 11 18.12 1.79 -11.74
CA THR A 11 16.85 1.09 -11.84
C THR A 11 16.96 -0.05 -12.87
N ALA A 12 17.26 -1.25 -12.40
CA ALA A 12 17.25 -2.45 -13.24
C ALA A 12 15.80 -2.79 -13.62
N GLY A 13 15.38 -2.42 -14.82
CA GLY A 13 14.06 -2.73 -15.34
C GLY A 13 13.86 -4.24 -15.53
N ALA A 14 12.92 -4.83 -14.80
CA ALA A 14 12.55 -6.24 -14.96
C ALA A 14 11.79 -6.44 -16.27
N ALA A 15 12.43 -7.07 -17.25
CA ALA A 15 11.81 -7.44 -18.52
C ALA A 15 10.95 -8.71 -18.34
N LEU A 16 9.69 -8.54 -17.92
CA LEU A 16 8.73 -9.62 -17.73
C LEU A 16 8.33 -10.25 -19.08
N LEU A 17 9.01 -11.33 -19.46
CA LEU A 17 8.69 -12.16 -20.62
C LEU A 17 7.51 -13.10 -20.31
N VAL A 18 6.33 -12.53 -20.08
CA VAL A 18 5.11 -13.30 -19.78
C VAL A 18 4.62 -14.04 -21.05
N PRO A 19 4.44 -15.38 -21.02
CA PRO A 19 3.82 -16.10 -22.12
C PRO A 19 2.32 -15.77 -22.17
N LEU A 20 1.90 -15.02 -23.19
CA LEU A 20 0.53 -14.53 -23.42
C LEU A 20 -0.47 -15.65 -23.84
N LEU A 21 -0.56 -16.71 -23.03
CA LEU A 21 -1.51 -17.82 -23.19
C LEU A 21 -2.77 -17.68 -22.31
N LEU A 22 -2.82 -16.63 -21.48
CA LEU A 22 -4.01 -16.22 -20.73
C LEU A 22 -4.69 -15.09 -21.49
N GLY A 23 -6.01 -15.20 -21.71
CA GLY A 23 -6.80 -14.19 -22.42
C GLY A 23 -6.90 -12.86 -21.65
N CYS A 24 -7.26 -11.79 -22.36
CA CYS A 24 -7.19 -10.40 -21.85
C CYS A 24 -7.79 -10.20 -20.46
N GLY A 25 -8.88 -10.88 -20.08
CA GLY A 25 -9.51 -10.75 -18.77
C GLY A 25 -8.61 -11.10 -17.56
N ALA A 26 -7.48 -11.81 -17.75
CA ALA A 26 -6.45 -11.96 -16.73
C ALA A 26 -5.53 -10.73 -16.65
N LEU A 27 -5.18 -10.15 -17.80
CA LEU A 27 -4.36 -8.94 -17.93
C LEU A 27 -5.10 -7.68 -17.47
N GLU A 28 -6.41 -7.61 -17.76
CA GLU A 28 -7.32 -6.55 -17.30
C GLU A 28 -7.43 -6.57 -15.76
N LYS A 29 -7.66 -7.75 -15.17
CA LYS A 29 -7.67 -7.92 -13.71
C LYS A 29 -6.32 -7.59 -13.07
N ALA A 30 -5.21 -8.00 -13.67
CA ALA A 30 -3.88 -7.61 -13.20
C ALA A 30 -3.68 -6.09 -13.26
N ALA A 31 -4.13 -5.44 -14.34
CA ALA A 31 -4.02 -3.98 -14.49
C ALA A 31 -4.85 -3.20 -13.45
N ASP A 32 -6.01 -3.69 -13.02
CA ASP A 32 -6.81 -3.05 -11.97
C ASP A 32 -6.39 -3.42 -10.54
N CYS A 33 -5.84 -4.62 -10.33
CA CYS A 33 -5.12 -4.97 -9.10
C CYS A 33 -3.93 -4.01 -8.91
N VAL A 34 -3.06 -3.89 -9.93
CA VAL A 34 -1.91 -2.98 -9.91
C VAL A 34 -2.34 -1.53 -9.73
N ARG A 35 -3.35 -1.03 -10.47
CA ARG A 35 -3.83 0.36 -10.31
C ARG A 35 -4.38 0.67 -8.92
N THR A 36 -4.86 -0.32 -8.18
CA THR A 36 -5.45 -0.11 -6.85
C THR A 36 -4.42 -0.35 -5.75
N ALA A 37 -3.45 -1.26 -5.95
CA ALA A 37 -2.23 -1.34 -5.15
C ALA A 37 -1.39 -0.05 -5.24
N ASP A 38 -1.32 0.59 -6.42
CA ASP A 38 -0.66 1.88 -6.66
C ASP A 38 -1.32 3.01 -5.82
N ARG A 39 -2.66 3.11 -5.83
CA ARG A 39 -3.41 4.05 -4.94
C ARG A 39 -3.20 3.77 -3.46
N ILE A 40 -3.03 2.50 -3.08
CA ILE A 40 -2.73 2.11 -1.70
C ILE A 40 -1.30 2.51 -1.34
N ALA A 41 -0.32 2.34 -2.23
CA ALA A 41 1.04 2.80 -2.02
C ALA A 41 1.11 4.34 -1.86
N ASP A 42 0.37 5.10 -2.68
CA ASP A 42 0.19 6.55 -2.50
C ASP A 42 -0.45 6.89 -1.14
N SER A 43 -1.51 6.15 -0.76
CA SER A 43 -2.22 6.35 0.52
C SER A 43 -1.37 6.00 1.75
N VAL A 44 -0.45 5.03 1.61
CA VAL A 44 0.55 4.67 2.63
C VAL A 44 1.69 5.69 2.67
N ALA A 45 2.09 6.26 1.54
CA ALA A 45 3.05 7.36 1.50
C ALA A 45 2.45 8.67 2.08
N ASP A 46 1.14 8.87 1.94
CA ASP A 46 0.37 9.89 2.68
C ASP A 46 0.37 9.59 4.18
N LEU A 47 0.06 8.36 4.58
CA LEU A 47 0.09 7.95 6.00
C LEU A 47 1.48 8.10 6.62
N GLN A 48 2.56 7.80 5.91
CA GLN A 48 3.93 8.03 6.37
C GLN A 48 4.18 9.52 6.67
N ARG A 49 3.85 10.40 5.72
CA ARG A 49 3.97 11.86 5.90
C ARG A 49 3.06 12.39 7.01
N ALA A 50 1.89 11.80 7.21
CA ALA A 50 0.98 12.15 8.30
C ALA A 50 1.44 11.62 9.67
N ALA A 51 2.09 10.45 9.72
CA ALA A 51 2.67 9.88 10.94
C ALA A 51 3.91 10.65 11.40
N ASP A 52 4.79 11.06 10.47
CA ASP A 52 5.95 11.93 10.75
C ASP A 52 5.52 13.28 11.38
N GLY A 53 4.27 13.73 11.12
CA GLY A 53 3.66 14.95 11.67
C GLY A 53 2.48 14.69 12.64
N ALA A 54 2.25 13.46 13.11
CA ALA A 54 1.02 13.12 13.85
C ALA A 54 0.92 13.83 15.22
N ALA A 55 2.06 14.20 15.82
CA ALA A 55 2.12 15.04 17.02
C ALA A 55 1.72 16.51 16.78
N GLU A 56 1.61 16.95 15.51
CA GLU A 56 1.13 18.27 15.12
C GLU A 56 -0.34 18.23 14.68
N ASP A 57 -0.76 17.17 13.97
CA ASP A 57 -2.15 16.94 13.57
C ASP A 57 -2.51 15.44 13.41
N PRO A 58 -3.10 14.79 14.44
CA PRO A 58 -3.50 13.39 14.35
C PRO A 58 -4.75 13.15 13.49
N GLN A 59 -5.48 14.19 13.04
CA GLN A 59 -6.60 14.01 12.12
C GLN A 59 -6.11 13.64 10.71
N GLN A 60 -4.99 14.18 10.24
CA GLN A 60 -4.43 13.81 8.94
C GLN A 60 -4.02 12.32 8.87
N ALA A 61 -3.53 11.76 9.98
CA ALA A 61 -3.25 10.32 10.07
C ALA A 61 -4.55 9.50 9.99
N ALA A 62 -5.59 9.90 10.74
CA ALA A 62 -6.91 9.26 10.66
C ALA A 62 -7.52 9.34 9.26
N GLU A 63 -7.46 10.49 8.58
CA GLU A 63 -7.94 10.67 7.20
C GLU A 63 -7.15 9.82 6.19
N ALA A 64 -5.85 9.59 6.40
CA ALA A 64 -5.04 8.73 5.54
C ALA A 64 -5.43 7.24 5.70
N LEU A 65 -5.62 6.78 6.94
CA LEU A 65 -6.17 5.45 7.24
C LEU A 65 -7.56 5.27 6.59
N ASP A 66 -8.42 6.28 6.69
CA ASP A 66 -9.74 6.31 6.05
C ASP A 66 -9.69 6.26 4.51
N ARG A 67 -8.58 6.67 3.87
CA ARG A 67 -8.36 6.49 2.42
C ARG A 67 -7.85 5.08 2.10
N ILE A 68 -6.99 4.51 2.92
CA ILE A 68 -6.51 3.13 2.75
C ILE A 68 -7.70 2.17 2.85
N ASP A 69 -8.52 2.26 3.90
CA ASP A 69 -9.70 1.42 4.10
C ASP A 69 -10.61 1.39 2.86
N LYS A 70 -10.95 2.56 2.29
CA LYS A 70 -11.83 2.65 1.12
C LYS A 70 -11.22 2.00 -0.12
N ASN A 71 -9.92 2.20 -0.36
CA ASN A 71 -9.23 1.53 -1.47
C ASN A 71 -9.17 -0.01 -1.28
N VAL A 72 -8.94 -0.47 -0.04
CA VAL A 72 -8.87 -1.88 0.34
C VAL A 72 -10.24 -2.56 0.19
N ASP A 73 -11.28 -1.91 0.70
CA ASP A 73 -12.67 -2.35 0.62
C ASP A 73 -13.14 -2.47 -0.85
N ASP A 74 -12.67 -1.61 -1.76
CA ASP A 74 -12.98 -1.70 -3.20
C ASP A 74 -12.24 -2.86 -3.89
N ILE A 75 -10.95 -3.11 -3.58
CA ILE A 75 -10.27 -4.34 -4.07
C ILE A 75 -11.03 -5.59 -3.61
N GLN A 76 -11.51 -5.61 -2.36
CA GLN A 76 -12.21 -6.76 -1.79
C GLN A 76 -13.55 -7.07 -2.48
N LYS A 77 -14.17 -6.09 -3.16
CA LYS A 77 -15.39 -6.25 -3.97
C LYS A 77 -15.10 -6.73 -5.40
N ASP A 78 -14.06 -6.17 -6.03
CA ASP A 78 -13.76 -6.43 -7.45
C ASP A 78 -12.82 -7.64 -7.66
N THR A 79 -12.06 -8.05 -6.64
CA THR A 79 -11.19 -9.22 -6.73
C THR A 79 -11.95 -10.54 -6.61
N GLY A 80 -11.61 -11.49 -7.48
CA GLY A 80 -12.01 -12.89 -7.36
C GLY A 80 -10.88 -13.79 -6.85
N ASP A 81 -9.75 -13.20 -6.43
CA ASP A 81 -8.54 -13.91 -6.07
C ASP A 81 -8.37 -14.04 -4.54
N ALA A 82 -8.04 -15.24 -4.08
CA ALA A 82 -7.96 -15.57 -2.66
C ALA A 82 -6.70 -15.04 -1.97
N ASP A 83 -5.58 -14.93 -2.69
CA ASP A 83 -4.34 -14.39 -2.15
C ASP A 83 -4.37 -12.85 -2.16
N VAL A 84 -4.98 -12.23 -3.19
CA VAL A 84 -5.26 -10.78 -3.17
C VAL A 84 -6.17 -10.43 -2.00
N LYS A 85 -7.26 -11.19 -1.81
CA LYS A 85 -8.13 -10.99 -0.65
C LYS A 85 -7.37 -11.13 0.66
N LYS A 86 -6.54 -12.17 0.82
CA LYS A 86 -5.78 -12.39 2.06
C LYS A 86 -4.77 -11.26 2.35
N ALA A 87 -4.16 -10.67 1.32
CA ALA A 87 -3.30 -9.51 1.48
C ALA A 87 -4.08 -8.24 1.86
N VAL A 88 -5.29 -8.07 1.29
CA VAL A 88 -6.27 -7.05 1.69
C VAL A 88 -6.70 -7.21 3.15
N ASP A 89 -7.10 -8.41 3.57
CA ASP A 89 -7.54 -8.70 4.95
C ASP A 89 -6.42 -8.41 5.98
N HIS A 90 -5.15 -8.61 5.59
CA HIS A 90 -3.97 -8.29 6.40
C HIS A 90 -3.71 -6.77 6.49
N LEU A 91 -3.95 -6.03 5.41
CA LEU A 91 -3.80 -4.57 5.35
C LEU A 91 -4.90 -3.85 6.16
N ASP A 92 -6.16 -4.28 6.04
CA ASP A 92 -7.28 -3.85 6.90
C ASP A 92 -6.95 -4.06 8.39
N THR A 93 -6.47 -5.27 8.74
CA THR A 93 -6.02 -5.58 10.10
C THR A 93 -4.90 -4.64 10.57
N ALA A 94 -3.93 -4.30 9.71
CA ALA A 94 -2.86 -3.37 10.05
C ALA A 94 -3.38 -1.94 10.27
N VAL A 95 -4.24 -1.43 9.40
CA VAL A 95 -4.85 -0.10 9.50
C VAL A 95 -5.73 0.02 10.76
N GLY A 96 -6.54 -1.00 11.05
CA GLY A 96 -7.34 -1.08 12.27
C GLY A 96 -6.49 -1.02 13.55
N ASN A 97 -5.31 -1.65 13.56
CA ASN A 97 -4.37 -1.55 14.69
C ASN A 97 -3.80 -0.13 14.86
N VAL A 98 -3.41 0.56 13.78
CA VAL A 98 -2.92 1.95 13.84
C VAL A 98 -4.01 2.90 14.33
N ARG A 99 -5.24 2.79 13.79
CA ARG A 99 -6.39 3.58 14.25
C ARG A 99 -6.64 3.34 15.75
N ALA A 100 -6.61 2.08 16.18
CA ALA A 100 -6.77 1.73 17.59
C ALA A 100 -5.59 2.17 18.49
N SER A 101 -4.41 2.54 17.95
CA SER A 101 -3.35 3.19 18.74
C SER A 101 -3.58 4.69 18.87
N LEU A 102 -3.95 5.38 17.79
CA LEU A 102 -4.35 6.79 17.80
C LEU A 102 -5.50 7.03 18.80
N GLU A 103 -6.53 6.17 18.80
CA GLU A 103 -7.66 6.21 19.74
C GLU A 103 -7.26 6.06 21.22
N LYS A 104 -6.09 5.46 21.50
CA LYS A 104 -5.54 5.32 22.87
C LYS A 104 -4.64 6.48 23.28
N GLY A 105 -4.42 7.46 22.40
CA GLY A 105 -3.51 8.58 22.62
C GLY A 105 -2.05 8.27 22.30
N ASP A 106 -1.78 7.34 21.39
CA ASP A 106 -0.45 7.18 20.80
C ASP A 106 -0.22 8.27 19.75
N GLU A 107 0.68 9.21 20.03
CA GLU A 107 1.00 10.35 19.16
C GLU A 107 1.90 9.96 17.97
N VAL A 108 2.56 8.79 18.02
CA VAL A 108 3.48 8.31 16.97
C VAL A 108 3.31 6.79 16.78
N PRO A 109 2.15 6.33 16.28
CA PRO A 109 1.85 4.91 16.17
C PRO A 109 2.75 4.21 15.14
N ASP A 110 3.11 2.95 15.41
CA ASP A 110 3.90 2.14 14.47
C ASP A 110 3.07 1.75 13.23
N ILE A 111 3.33 2.45 12.12
CA ILE A 111 2.73 2.19 10.81
C ILE A 111 3.47 1.14 9.98
N SER A 112 4.61 0.59 10.46
CA SER A 112 5.38 -0.43 9.72
C SER A 112 4.53 -1.63 9.27
N PRO A 113 3.59 -2.16 10.08
CA PRO A 113 2.70 -3.24 9.64
C PRO A 113 1.82 -2.88 8.43
N VAL A 114 1.43 -1.61 8.28
CA VAL A 114 0.64 -1.12 7.13
C VAL A 114 1.52 -1.06 5.87
N VAL A 115 2.77 -0.62 6.03
CA VAL A 115 3.77 -0.58 4.94
C VAL A 115 4.09 -1.99 4.44
N ASP A 116 4.33 -2.94 5.34
CA ASP A 116 4.60 -4.34 5.00
C ASP A 116 3.38 -4.98 4.31
N ALA A 117 2.17 -4.77 4.82
CA ALA A 117 0.94 -5.33 4.24
C ALA A 117 0.63 -4.78 2.83
N ALA A 118 0.85 -3.47 2.60
CA ALA A 118 0.75 -2.88 1.26
C ALA A 118 1.85 -3.41 0.32
N GLY A 119 3.04 -3.69 0.85
CA GLY A 119 4.12 -4.35 0.12
C GLY A 119 3.79 -5.79 -0.31
N GLU A 120 3.14 -6.58 0.55
CA GLU A 120 2.65 -7.92 0.19
C GLU A 120 1.51 -7.85 -0.84
N LEU A 121 0.53 -6.96 -0.67
CA LEU A 121 -0.55 -6.76 -1.64
C LEU A 121 -0.03 -6.38 -3.03
N THR A 122 0.98 -5.50 -3.09
CA THR A 122 1.65 -5.13 -4.35
C THR A 122 2.28 -6.35 -5.02
N LYS A 123 3.00 -7.20 -4.27
CA LYS A 123 3.62 -8.43 -4.81
C LYS A 123 2.57 -9.40 -5.38
N VAL A 124 1.43 -9.57 -4.72
CA VAL A 124 0.36 -10.44 -5.21
C VAL A 124 -0.32 -9.87 -6.47
N CYS A 125 -0.43 -8.55 -6.59
CA CYS A 125 -0.92 -7.91 -7.81
C CYS A 125 0.07 -7.95 -9.01
N THR A 126 1.35 -8.27 -8.79
CA THR A 126 2.39 -8.28 -9.85
C THR A 126 2.96 -9.69 -10.12
N PRO A 127 2.35 -10.48 -11.02
CA PRO A 127 2.84 -11.79 -11.45
C PRO A 127 4.00 -11.74 -12.47
#